data_AF-A0A2N2LYD6-F1
#
_entry.id   AF-A0A2N2LYD6-F1
#
_cell.length_a   1.000
_cell.length_b   1.000
_cell.length_c   1.000
_cell.angle_alpha   90.00
_cell.angle_beta   90.00
_cell.angle_gamma   90.00
#
_symmetry.space_group_name_H-M   'P 1'
#
loop_
_entity.id
_entity.type
_entity.pdbx_description
1 polymer ?
#
loop_
_entity_poly.entity_id
_entity_poly.type
_entity_poly.pdbx_seq_one_letter_code
_entity_poly.pdbx_strand_id
1 'polypeptide(L)'
;MTNKRKLPIVLLATTISSFTTPFMGSSVNVALPMIASDFSMNALAISWVASSFLLAAAITLVPLGRLADIYGRKIFFLSGSLIFALSSLLCIWSGTETFFIAMRVVQGIGGAMI
;
A
#
# COMPACT_ATOMS: atom_id res chain seq x y z
N MET A 1 -17.91 -19.09 -15.37
CA MET A 1 -17.53 -18.89 -16.78
C MET A 1 -17.20 -17.41 -17.01
N THR A 2 -15.93 -17.04 -16.96
CA THR A 2 -15.48 -15.67 -17.27
C THR A 2 -15.71 -15.38 -18.75
N ASN A 3 -16.51 -14.35 -19.04
CA ASN A 3 -16.77 -13.90 -20.40
C ASN A 3 -15.43 -13.53 -21.06
N LYS A 4 -15.01 -14.26 -22.10
CA LYS A 4 -13.67 -14.14 -22.73
C LYS A 4 -13.34 -12.70 -23.17
N ARG A 5 -14.35 -11.86 -23.40
CA ARG A 5 -14.20 -10.42 -23.72
C ARG A 5 -13.65 -9.57 -22.56
N LYS A 6 -13.86 -9.95 -21.30
CA LYS A 6 -13.40 -9.19 -20.12
C LYS A 6 -12.00 -9.61 -19.63
N LEU A 7 -11.51 -10.77 -20.07
CA LEU A 7 -10.21 -11.31 -19.69
C LEU A 7 -9.04 -10.34 -19.96
N PRO A 8 -8.90 -9.68 -21.13
CA PRO A 8 -7.79 -8.76 -21.36
C PRO A 8 -7.84 -7.53 -20.44
N ILE A 9 -9.03 -7.03 -20.10
CA ILE A 9 -9.20 -5.88 -19.20
C ILE A 9 -8.75 -6.26 -17.78
N VAL A 10 -9.13 -7.44 -17.30
CA VAL A 10 -8.75 -7.91 -15.97
C VAL A 10 -7.23 -8.10 -15.89
N LEU A 11 -6.62 -8.71 -16.92
CA LEU A 11 -5.16 -8.92 -16.96
C LEU A 11 -4.39 -7.59 -16.99
N LEU A 12 -4.83 -6.63 -17.80
CA LEU A 12 -4.23 -5.29 -17.83
C LEU A 12 -4.34 -4.60 -16.48
N ALA A 13 -5.53 -4.63 -15.86
CA ALA A 13 -5.76 -4.00 -14.56
C ALA A 13 -4.85 -4.61 -13.48
N THR A 14 -4.78 -5.94 -13.37
CA THR A 14 -3.93 -6.60 -12.36
C THR A 14 -2.44 -6.39 -12.60
N THR A 15 -2.01 -6.30 -13.87
CA THR A 15 -0.59 -6.06 -14.21
C THR A 15 -0.18 -4.63 -13.88
N ILE A 16 -1.06 -3.65 -14.10
CA ILE A 16 -0.79 -2.26 -13.70
C ILE A 16 -0.76 -2.17 -12.16
N SER A 17 -1.68 -2.84 -11.47
CA SER A 17 -1.72 -2.84 -10.01
C SER A 17 -0.51 -3.51 -9.38
N SER A 18 0.05 -4.58 -9.96
CA SER A 18 1.25 -5.24 -9.41
C SER A 18 2.49 -4.34 -9.41
N PHE A 19 2.55 -3.35 -10.31
CA PHE A 19 3.60 -2.33 -10.31
C PHE A 19 3.45 -1.28 -9.20
N THR A 20 2.23 -1.06 -8.70
CA THR A 20 1.92 0.05 -7.79
C THR A 20 2.65 -0.07 -6.44
N THR A 21 2.66 -1.26 -5.85
CA THR A 21 3.30 -1.52 -4.55
C THR A 21 4.82 -1.28 -4.56
N PRO A 22 5.62 -1.87 -5.47
CA PRO A 22 7.06 -1.61 -5.53
C PRO A 22 7.38 -0.18 -5.98
N PHE A 23 6.59 0.40 -6.89
CA PHE A 23 6.75 1.80 -7.30
C PHE A 23 6.62 2.76 -6.11
N MET A 24 5.59 2.57 -5.28
CA MET A 24 5.38 3.39 -4.09
C MET A 24 6.56 3.30 -3.13
N GLY A 25 7.08 2.10 -2.86
CA GLY A 25 8.26 1.90 -2.03
C GLY A 25 9.48 2.67 -2.52
N SER A 26 9.76 2.58 -3.83
CA SER A 26 10.86 3.33 -4.46
C SER A 26 10.65 4.84 -4.40
N SER A 27 9.43 5.32 -4.66
CA SER A 27 9.12 6.76 -4.65
C SER A 27 9.33 7.40 -3.28
N VAL A 28 8.93 6.72 -2.20
CA VAL A 28 9.12 7.18 -0.83
C VAL A 28 10.59 7.22 -0.47
N ASN A 29 11.39 6.25 -0.89
CA ASN A 29 12.84 6.24 -0.64
C ASN A 29 13.54 7.42 -1.31
N VAL A 30 13.13 7.80 -2.53
CA VAL A 30 13.67 8.98 -3.23
C VAL A 30 13.25 10.27 -2.51
N ALA A 31 12.01 10.35 -2.03
CA ALA A 31 11.48 11.50 -1.32
C ALA A 31 11.89 11.57 0.16
N LEU A 32 12.50 10.51 0.71
CA LEU A 32 12.74 10.36 2.14
C LEU A 32 13.51 11.54 2.77
N PRO A 33 14.56 12.10 2.14
CA PRO A 33 15.27 13.26 2.70
C PRO A 33 14.37 14.49 2.84
N MET A 34 13.48 14.73 1.87
CA MET A 34 12.51 15.84 1.88
C MET A 34 11.43 15.62 2.94
N ILE A 35 10.89 14.40 3.03
CA ILE A 35 9.91 14.04 4.07
C ILE A 35 10.52 14.23 5.47
N ALA A 36 11.78 13.82 5.65
CA ALA A 36 12.49 13.97 6.91
C ALA A 36 12.67 15.45 7.30
N SER A 37 12.99 16.34 6.35
CA SER A 37 13.09 17.77 6.62
C SER A 37 11.75 18.41 6.93
N ASP A 38 10.71 18.09 6.17
CA ASP A 38 9.38 18.70 6.29
C ASP A 38 8.74 18.40 7.66
N PHE A 39 8.97 17.19 8.18
CA PHE A 39 8.48 16.77 9.49
C PHE A 39 9.50 16.91 10.63
N SER A 40 10.73 17.36 10.34
CA SER A 40 11.84 17.39 11.30
C SER A 40 12.07 16.04 12.00
N MET A 41 12.01 14.95 11.23
CA MET A 41 12.08 13.57 11.74
C MET A 41 13.45 13.24 12.34
N ASN A 42 13.45 12.48 13.44
CA ASN A 42 14.67 11.86 13.95
C ASN A 42 15.02 10.57 13.19
N ALA A 43 16.23 10.05 13.38
CA ALA A 43 16.71 8.83 12.70
C ALA A 43 15.81 7.61 12.92
N LEU A 44 15.17 7.52 14.10
CA LEU A 44 14.26 6.44 14.46
C LEU A 44 12.98 6.52 13.61
N ALA A 45 12.36 7.70 13.54
CA ALA A 45 11.16 7.97 12.76
C ALA A 45 11.39 7.73 11.26
N ILE A 46 12.52 8.18 10.71
CA ILE A 46 12.92 7.93 9.31
C ILE A 46 12.98 6.42 9.01
N SER A 47 13.56 5.62 9.91
CA SER A 47 13.62 4.15 9.75
C SER A 47 12.23 3.51 9.74
N TRP A 48 11.29 4.06 10.52
CA TRP A 48 9.92 3.58 10.57
C TRP A 48 9.10 3.92 9.31
N VAL A 49 9.49 4.91 8.50
CA VAL A 49 8.75 5.25 7.26
C VAL A 49 8.67 4.08 6.29
N ALA A 50 9.76 3.35 6.09
CA ALA A 50 9.78 2.16 5.23
C ALA A 50 9.37 0.90 6.00
N SER A 51 9.91 0.74 7.22
CA SER A 51 9.71 -0.48 8.02
C SER A 51 8.26 -0.71 8.41
N SER A 52 7.51 0.35 8.77
CA SER A 52 6.09 0.22 9.16
C SER A 52 5.22 -0.36 8.04
N PHE A 53 5.41 0.13 6.81
CA PHE A 53 4.72 -0.37 5.63
C PHE A 53 5.04 -1.85 5.36
N LEU A 54 6.33 -2.19 5.35
CA LEU A 54 6.78 -3.57 5.09
C LEU A 54 6.30 -4.53 6.18
N LEU A 55 6.39 -4.13 7.44
CA LEU A 55 5.95 -4.92 8.58
C LEU A 55 4.44 -5.18 8.51
N ALA A 56 3.64 -4.13 8.27
CA ALA A 56 2.20 -4.26 8.13
C ALA A 56 1.83 -5.19 6.96
N ALA A 57 2.47 -5.01 5.80
CA ALA A 57 2.26 -5.88 4.65
C ALA A 57 2.63 -7.34 4.98
N ALA A 58 3.80 -7.58 5.58
CA ALA A 58 4.28 -8.92 5.91
C ALA A 58 3.34 -9.67 6.88
N ILE A 59 2.87 -8.99 7.93
CA ILE A 59 1.96 -9.59 8.93
C ILE A 59 0.59 -9.88 8.32
N THR A 60 0.11 -9.02 7.41
CA THR A 60 -1.27 -9.13 6.87
C THR A 60 -1.38 -9.92 5.58
N LEU A 61 -0.28 -10.15 4.85
CA LEU A 61 -0.27 -10.86 3.57
C LEU A 61 -0.89 -12.25 3.66
N VAL A 62 -0.45 -13.07 4.62
CA VAL A 62 -0.94 -14.44 4.79
C VAL A 62 -2.42 -14.49 5.19
N PRO A 63 -2.87 -13.78 6.26
CA PRO A 63 -4.27 -13.84 6.66
C PRO A 63 -5.21 -13.22 5.63
N LEU A 64 -4.87 -12.07 5.03
CA LEU A 64 -5.72 -11.43 4.02
C LEU A 64 -5.73 -12.23 2.71
N GLY A 65 -4.61 -12.84 2.31
CA GLY A 65 -4.56 -13.76 1.19
C GLY A 65 -5.47 -14.98 1.40
N ARG A 66 -5.45 -15.56 2.60
CA ARG A 66 -6.34 -16.68 2.95
C ARG A 66 -7.81 -16.27 2.94
N LEU A 67 -8.14 -15.09 3.47
CA LEU A 67 -9.49 -14.55 3.45
C LEU A 67 -9.95 -14.26 2.01
N ALA A 68 -9.07 -13.76 1.15
CA ALA A 68 -9.35 -13.52 -0.26
C ALA A 68 -9.67 -14.81 -1.04
N ASP A 69 -9.00 -15.92 -0.70
CA ASP A 69 -9.31 -17.23 -1.28
C ASP A 69 -10.67 -17.78 -0.85
N ILE A 70 -11.11 -17.48 0.39
CA ILE A 70 -12.40 -17.96 0.93
C ILE A 70 -13.57 -17.09 0.45
N TYR A 71 -13.45 -15.77 0.56
CA TYR A 71 -14.53 -14.81 0.31
C TYR A 71 -14.51 -14.22 -1.10
N GLY A 72 -13.45 -14.46 -1.88
CA GLY A 72 -13.31 -14.07 -3.27
C GLY A 72 -12.29 -12.97 -3.50
N ARG A 73 -11.32 -13.25 -4.38
CA ARG A 73 -10.16 -12.38 -4.67
C ARG A 73 -10.52 -11.00 -5.19
N LYS A 74 -11.62 -10.87 -5.95
CA LYS A 74 -12.04 -9.58 -6.54
C LYS A 74 -12.36 -8.55 -5.47
N ILE A 75 -13.03 -8.94 -4.38
CA ILE A 75 -13.45 -8.02 -3.31
C ILE A 75 -12.22 -7.50 -2.58
N PHE A 76 -11.28 -8.38 -2.26
CA PHE A 76 -10.02 -8.04 -1.60
C PHE A 76 -9.13 -7.15 -2.47
N PHE A 77 -8.98 -7.49 -3.76
CA PHE A 77 -8.22 -6.65 -4.68
C PHE A 77 -8.79 -5.22 -4.79
N LEU A 78 -10.11 -5.07 -4.95
CA LEU A 78 -10.74 -3.76 -5.07
C LEU A 78 -10.70 -2.96 -3.76
N SER A 79 -10.97 -3.60 -2.62
CA SER A 79 -10.90 -2.93 -1.32
C SER A 79 -9.45 -2.57 -0.93
N GLY A 80 -8.49 -3.45 -1.21
CA GLY A 80 -7.07 -3.21 -1.05
C GLY A 80 -6.58 -2.02 -1.86
N SER A 81 -6.94 -1.97 -3.15
CA SER A 81 -6.66 -0.84 -4.03
C SER A 81 -7.25 0.46 -3.51
N LEU A 82 -8.47 0.44 -2.98
CA LEU A 82 -9.13 1.61 -2.42
C LEU A 82 -8.47 2.08 -1.11
N ILE A 83 -8.12 1.15 -0.20
CA ILE A 83 -7.37 1.45 1.03
C ILE A 83 -6.00 2.05 0.69
N PHE A 84 -5.29 1.45 -0.27
CA PHE A 84 -3.99 1.92 -0.71
C PHE A 84 -4.06 3.33 -1.31
N ALA A 85 -5.05 3.60 -2.16
CA ALA A 85 -5.25 4.92 -2.75
C ALA A 85 -5.61 5.97 -1.70
N LEU A 86 -6.56 5.68 -0.81
CA LEU A 86 -6.98 6.61 0.25
C LEU A 86 -5.86 6.90 1.24
N SER A 87 -5.14 5.87 1.71
CA SER A 87 -3.98 6.08 2.59
C SER A 87 -2.89 6.91 1.92
N SER A 88 -2.63 6.71 0.63
CA SER A 88 -1.69 7.54 -0.14
C SER A 88 -2.10 9.02 -0.18
N LEU A 89 -3.39 9.30 -0.37
CA LEU A 89 -3.91 10.67 -0.33
C LEU A 89 -3.82 11.27 1.07
N LEU A 90 -4.13 10.50 2.11
CA LEU A 90 -4.05 10.94 3.50
C LEU A 90 -2.60 11.24 3.94
N CYS A 91 -1.60 10.56 3.37
CA CYS A 91 -0.19 10.90 3.59
C CYS A 91 0.13 12.35 3.18
N ILE A 92 -0.53 12.90 2.16
CA ILE A 92 -0.32 14.29 1.71
C ILE A 92 -0.85 15.29 2.73
N TRP A 93 -1.95 14.96 3.41
CA TRP A 93 -2.55 15.80 4.47
C TRP A 93 -2.00 15.51 5.87
N SER A 94 -0.91 14.76 5.97
CA SER A 94 -0.32 14.46 7.27
C SER A 94 0.29 15.72 7.89
N GLY A 95 -0.22 16.13 9.05
CA GLY A 95 0.32 17.27 9.81
C GLY A 95 1.43 16.89 10.80
N THR A 96 1.68 15.59 10.98
CA THR A 96 2.67 15.07 11.95
C THR A 96 3.35 13.80 11.43
N GLU A 97 4.59 13.54 11.85
CA GLU A 97 5.34 12.33 11.50
C GLU A 97 4.62 11.04 11.95
N THR A 98 3.98 11.05 13.11
CA THR A 98 3.27 9.88 13.65
C THR A 98 2.06 9.53 12.79
N PHE A 99 1.30 10.53 12.36
CA PHE A 99 0.16 10.30 11.46
C PHE A 99 0.63 9.80 10.09
N PHE A 100 1.72 10.36 9.55
CA PHE A 100 2.33 9.86 8.31
C PHE A 100 2.72 8.37 8.44
N ILE A 101 3.44 8.00 9.49
CA ILE A 101 3.83 6.59 9.76
C ILE A 101 2.59 5.70 9.96
N ALA A 102 1.56 6.17 10.64
CA ALA A 102 0.31 5.42 10.80
C ALA A 102 -0.38 5.17 9.44
N MET A 103 -0.41 6.17 8.55
CA MET A 103 -0.93 5.99 7.19
C MET A 103 -0.07 5.02 6.37
N ARG A 104 1.25 4.95 6.61
CA ARG A 104 2.13 3.94 5.99
C ARG A 104 1.79 2.52 6.42
N VAL A 105 1.38 2.31 7.67
CA VAL A 105 0.83 1.01 8.14
C VAL A 105 -0.43 0.66 7.36
N VAL A 106 -1.40 1.58 7.29
CA VAL A 106 -2.67 1.37 6.56
C VAL A 106 -2.41 1.08 5.08
N GLN A 107 -1.45 1.79 4.47
CA GLN A 107 -1.03 1.58 3.09
C GLN A 107 -0.40 0.21 2.89
N GLY A 108 0.39 -0.29 3.86
CA GLY A 108 0.95 -1.64 3.84
C GLY A 108 -0.12 -2.73 3.88
N ILE A 109 -1.16 -2.55 4.70
CA ILE A 109 -2.33 -3.45 4.75
C ILE A 109 -3.04 -3.47 3.39
N GLY A 110 -3.31 -2.29 2.80
CA GLY A 110 -3.90 -2.19 1.47
C GLY A 110 -3.02 -2.84 0.40
N GLY A 111 -1.70 -2.66 0.48
CA GLY A 111 -0.72 -3.25 -0.43
C GLY A 111 -0.64 -4.77 -0.37
N ALA A 112 -0.90 -5.38 0.79
CA ALA A 112 -0.95 -6.84 0.95
C ALA A 112 -2.20 -7.49 0.32
N MET A 113 -3.24 -6.70 0.03
CA MET A 113 -4.49 -7.16 -0.58
C MET A 113 -4.49 -7.05 -2.11
N ILE A 114 -3.53 -6.33 -2.69
CA ILE A 114 -3.38 -6.06 -4.13
C ILE A 114 -2.50 -7.14 -4.76
#